data_AF-D7VPT8-F1
#
_entry.id   AF-D7VPT8-F1
#
_cell.length_a   1.000
_cell.length_b   1.000
_cell.length_c   1.000
_cell.angle_alpha   90.00
_cell.angle_beta   90.00
_cell.angle_gamma   90.00
#
_symmetry.space_group_name_H-M   'P 1'
#
loop_
_entity.id
_entity.type
_entity.pdbx_description
1 polymer ?
#
loop_
_entity_poly.entity_id
_entity_poly.type
_entity_poly.pdbx_seq_one_letter_code
_entity_poly.pdbx_strand_id
1 'polypeptide(L)' 'MKNKIGFNLVFALIAFPIGLALLREFDFQTFTFKKTALGILYLITFIACVFFMLRKNKIDGTN' A
#
# COMPACT_ATOMS: atom_id res chain seq x y z
N MET A 1 13.60 1.30 -25.65
CA MET A 1 14.09 1.55 -24.28
C MET A 1 13.28 0.71 -23.31
N LYS A 2 13.88 -0.28 -22.65
CA LYS A 2 13.18 -1.16 -21.69
C LYS A 2 12.96 -0.40 -20.40
N ASN A 3 11.85 0.32 -20.31
CA ASN A 3 11.34 0.93 -19.09
C ASN A 3 11.06 -0.19 -18.09
N LYS A 4 12.07 -0.62 -17.32
CA LYS A 4 11.83 -1.39 -16.12
C LYS A 4 11.08 -0.47 -15.17
N ILE A 5 9.76 -0.46 -15.30
CA ILE A 5 8.85 0.05 -14.31
C ILE A 5 9.36 -0.53 -12.99
N GLY A 6 9.85 0.33 -12.10
CA GLY A 6 10.38 -0.03 -10.78
C GLY A 6 9.27 -0.46 -9.82
N PHE A 7 8.25 -1.13 -10.35
CA PHE A 7 7.08 -1.58 -9.63
C PHE A 7 7.41 -2.89 -8.96
N ASN A 8 7.45 -2.86 -7.64
CA ASN A 8 7.69 -4.04 -6.86
C ASN A 8 6.40 -4.88 -6.79
N LEU A 9 6.33 -5.91 -7.63
CA LEU A 9 5.19 -6.83 -7.75
C LEU A 9 4.79 -7.46 -6.41
N VAL A 10 5.75 -7.68 -5.50
CA VAL A 10 5.48 -8.25 -4.17
C VAL A 10 4.66 -7.27 -3.33
N PHE A 11 5.07 -6.01 -3.26
CA PHE A 11 4.30 -4.98 -2.55
C PHE A 11 2.93 -4.76 -3.19
N ALA A 12 2.82 -4.85 -4.53
CA ALA A 12 1.54 -4.74 -5.21
C ALA A 12 0.58 -5.89 -4.85
N LEU A 13 1.07 -7.14 -4.84
CA LEU A 13 0.29 -8.31 -4.46
C LEU A 13 -0.17 -8.28 -3.00
N ILE A 14 0.60 -7.69 -2.10
CA ILE A 14 0.23 -7.51 -0.69
C ILE A 14 -0.71 -6.31 -0.50
N ALA A 15 -0.43 -5.19 -1.19
CA ALA A 15 -1.27 -4.00 -1.09
C ALA A 15 -2.68 -4.24 -1.62
N PHE A 16 -2.84 -5.07 -2.65
CA PHE A 16 -4.15 -5.38 -3.25
C PHE A 16 -5.20 -5.90 -2.24
N PRO A 17 -4.98 -7.02 -1.52
CA PRO A 17 -5.94 -7.52 -0.52
C PRO A 17 -6.11 -6.58 0.67
N ILE A 18 -5.06 -5.85 1.09
CA ILE A 18 -5.15 -4.87 2.19
C ILE A 18 -6.04 -3.70 1.78
N GLY A 19 -5.88 -3.18 0.56
CA GLY A 19 -6.74 -2.15 -0.01
C GLY A 19 -8.19 -2.63 -0.12
N LEU A 20 -8.41 -3.88 -0.53
CA LEU A 20 -9.76 -4.47 -0.59
C LEU A 20 -10.38 -4.60 0.81
N ALA A 21 -9.60 -4.97 1.83
CA ALA A 21 -10.04 -5.04 3.21
C ALA A 21 -10.41 -3.65 3.76
N LEU A 22 -9.60 -2.63 3.48
CA LEU A 22 -9.88 -1.23 3.82
C LEU A 22 -11.20 -0.75 3.22
N LEU A 23 -11.41 -0.96 1.92
CA LEU A 23 -12.66 -0.58 1.24
C LEU A 23 -13.88 -1.27 1.84
N ARG A 24 -13.73 -2.51 2.34
CA ARG A 24 -14.81 -3.28 2.96
C ARG A 24 -15.12 -2.82 4.39
N GLU A 25 -14.11 -2.41 5.15
CA GLU A 25 -14.26 -1.95 6.53
C GLU A 25 -14.57 -0.46 6.66
N PHE A 26 -14.25 0.34 5.65
CA PHE A 26 -14.54 1.78 5.61
C PHE A 26 -16.00 2.04 5.30
N ASP A 27 -16.67 2.77 6.17
CA ASP A 27 -18.00 3.29 5.95
C ASP A 27 -17.91 4.69 5.32
N PHE A 28 -18.27 4.78 4.04
CA PHE A 28 -18.25 6.03 3.27
C PHE A 28 -19.35 7.02 3.67
N GLN A 29 -20.36 6.61 4.43
CA GLN A 29 -21.42 7.51 4.91
C GLN A 29 -20.98 8.26 6.16
N THR A 30 -20.35 7.56 7.10
CA THR A 30 -19.89 8.13 8.37
C THR A 30 -18.42 8.55 8.35
N PHE A 31 -17.67 8.18 7.30
CA PHE A 31 -16.21 8.34 7.18
C PHE A 31 -15.44 7.66 8.33
N THR A 32 -15.97 6.55 8.84
CA THR A 32 -15.35 5.78 9.92
C THR A 32 -15.08 4.34 9.51
N PHE A 33 -14.11 3.70 10.16
CA PHE A 33 -13.94 2.26 10.02
C PHE A 33 -14.85 1.53 10.99
N LYS A 34 -15.51 0.47 10.53
CA LYS A 34 -16.32 -0.42 11.39
C LYS A 34 -15.54 -0.91 12.62
N LYS A 35 -14.24 -1.14 12.43
CA LYS A 35 -13.27 -1.42 13.49
C LYS A 35 -12.18 -0.36 13.45
N THR A 36 -12.37 0.74 14.17
CA THR A 36 -11.48 1.91 14.14
C THR A 36 -9.99 1.55 14.27
N ALA A 37 -9.62 0.76 15.28
CA ALA A 37 -8.23 0.36 15.49
C ALA A 37 -7.66 -0.50 14.34
N LEU A 38 -8.45 -1.46 13.84
CA LEU A 38 -8.03 -2.38 12.80
C LEU A 38 -7.92 -1.67 11.44
N GLY A 39 -8.89 -0.82 11.13
CA GLY A 39 -8.92 -0.02 9.91
C GLY A 39 -7.78 0.99 9.85
N ILE A 40 -7.44 1.64 10.97
CA ILE A 40 -6.25 2.51 11.06
C ILE A 40 -4.97 1.70 10.83
N LEU A 41 -4.85 0.51 11.43
CA LEU A 41 -3.69 -0.36 11.22
C LEU A 41 -3.54 -0.72 9.73
N TYR A 42 -4.61 -1.18 9.09
CA TYR A 42 -4.61 -1.48 7.66
C TYR A 42 -4.29 -0.27 6.81
N LEU A 43 -4.80 0.91 7.15
CA LEU A 43 -4.55 2.16 6.42
C LEU A 43 -3.05 2.51 6.47
N ILE A 44 -2.45 2.48 7.66
CA ILE A 44 -1.02 2.76 7.84
C ILE A 44 -0.18 1.73 7.07
N THR A 45 -0.50 0.43 7.19
CA THR A 45 0.22 -0.62 6.48
C THR A 45 0.08 -0.48 4.96
N PHE A 46 -1.11 -0.13 4.45
CA PHE A 46 -1.35 0.09 3.03
C PHE A 46 -0.55 1.28 2.50
N ILE A 47 -0.59 2.42 3.20
CA ILE A 47 0.20 3.62 2.85
C ILE A 47 1.68 3.29 2.85
N ALA A 48 2.18 2.55 3.85
CA ALA A 48 3.58 2.12 3.90
C ALA A 48 3.94 1.23 2.70
N CYS A 49 3.11 0.24 2.36
CA CYS A 49 3.34 -0.63 1.20
C CYS A 49 3.38 0.17 -0.10
N VAL A 50 2.42 1.06 -0.31
CA VAL A 50 2.38 1.94 -1.50
C VAL A 50 3.58 2.87 -1.52
N PHE A 51 3.97 3.45 -0.38
CA PHE A 51 5.16 4.28 -0.27
C PHE A 51 6.42 3.51 -0.66
N PHE A 52 6.66 2.32 -0.10
CA PHE A 52 7.81 1.49 -0.48
C PHE A 52 7.76 1.00 -1.93
N MET A 53 6.56 0.77 -2.47
CA MET A 53 6.37 0.36 -3.87
C MET A 53 6.69 1.48 -4.85
N LEU A 54 6.30 2.72 -4.53
CA LEU A 54 6.53 3.91 -5.37
C LEU A 54 7.90 4.54 -5.13
N ARG A 55 8.47 4.36 -3.94
CA ARG A 55 9.81 4.82 -3.61
C ARG A 55 10.80 4.03 -4.45
N LYS A 56 11.20 4.62 -5.57
CA LYS A 56 12.29 4.14 -6.40
C LYS A 56 13.55 4.17 -5.54
N ASN A 57 13.96 3.03 -4.99
CA ASN A 57 15.33 2.87 -4.54
C ASN A 57 16.16 3.12 -5.80
N LYS A 58 16.84 4.26 -5.88
CA LYS A 58 18.11 4.26 -6.59
C LYS A 58 18.91 3.19 -5.85
N ILE A 59 18.98 2.00 -6.42
CA ILE A 59 20.09 1.12 -6.11
C ILE A 59 21.25 1.87 -6.74
N ASP A 60 21.79 2.82 -5.98
CA ASP A 60 23.07 3.42 -6.28
C ASP A 60 24.04 2.26 -6.17
N GLY A 61 24.37 1.70 -7.33
CA GLY A 61 25.50 0.81 -7.48
C GLY A 61 26.74 1.61 -7.17
N THR A 62 27.09 1.71 -5.89
CA THR A 62 28.40 2.09 -5.36
C THR A 62 28.50 1.50 -3.95
N ASN A 63 29.04 0.30 -3.86
CA ASN A 63 30.31 -0.05 -3.19
C ASN A 63 30.38 -1.58 -3.08
#